data_AF-A0A935LWR4-F1
#
_entry.id   AF-A0A935LWR4-F1
#
_cell.length_a   1.000
_cell.length_b   1.000
_cell.length_c   1.000
_cell.angle_alpha   90.00
_cell.angle_beta   90.00
_cell.angle_gamma   90.00
#
_symmetry.space_group_name_H-M   'P 1'
#
loop_
_entity.id
_entity.type
_entity.pdbx_description
1 polymer ?
#
loop_
_entity_poly.entity_id
_entity_poly.type
_entity_poly.pdbx_seq_one_letter_code
_entity_poly.pdbx_strand_id
1 'polypeptide(L)'
;MQQFKGWLTTSSFKASWGQTIKPNGSIFDVFGKYVFGQKFNNDPTYVIDFATIPNMDFLPRQTQLLHFQQRGFFNNRLNVEYIYMYTTIDNLTLGIDLNNTNGFTRITTVDASLVKRNHLITLTARPIDVGNIRWTVSANGSINRTILAQLPEGMREFVKTDFGDANQAVPVVMRLGRNQFSNLMYRTEGFYANDTDVPVKSCYRVS
;
A
#
# COMPACT_ATOMS: atom_id res chain seq x y z
N MET A 1 -15.03 14.31 41.27
CA MET A 1 -14.36 14.66 40.00
C MET A 1 -13.16 15.52 40.35
N GLN A 2 -11.93 15.06 40.11
CA GLN A 2 -10.72 15.83 40.44
C GLN A 2 -10.68 17.12 39.60
N GLN A 3 -10.52 18.26 40.27
CA GLN A 3 -10.31 19.55 39.59
C GLN A 3 -8.97 19.51 38.85
N PHE A 4 -9.01 19.51 37.52
CA PHE A 4 -7.83 19.84 36.73
C PHE A 4 -7.41 21.28 37.05
N LYS A 5 -6.10 21.57 37.02
CA LYS A 5 -5.58 22.95 37.15
C LYS A 5 -6.37 23.86 36.19
N GLY A 6 -6.67 25.10 36.60
CA GLY A 6 -7.63 26.00 35.93
C GLY A 6 -7.41 26.37 34.46
N TRP A 7 -6.37 25.84 33.80
CA TRP A 7 -6.11 26.00 32.36
C TRP A 7 -6.66 24.85 31.50
N LEU A 8 -6.91 23.67 32.06
CA LEU A 8 -7.45 22.50 31.36
C LEU A 8 -8.89 22.26 31.82
N THR A 9 -9.87 22.47 30.94
CA THR A 9 -11.29 22.25 31.25
C THR A 9 -11.61 20.76 31.25
N THR A 10 -11.28 20.07 30.16
CA THR A 10 -11.61 18.66 29.97
C THR A 10 -10.52 17.98 29.16
N SER A 11 -10.17 16.76 29.53
CA SER A 11 -9.36 15.88 28.70
C SER A 11 -10.05 14.52 28.56
N SER A 12 -9.93 13.91 27.39
CA SER A 12 -10.40 12.54 27.15
C SER A 12 -9.36 11.76 26.36
N PHE A 13 -9.18 10.50 26.75
CA PHE A 13 -8.33 9.54 26.06
C PHE A 13 -9.17 8.37 25.61
N LYS A 14 -8.91 7.87 24.41
CA LYS A 14 -9.54 6.68 23.85
C LYS A 14 -8.49 5.83 23.16
N ALA A 15 -8.54 4.54 23.39
CA ALA A 15 -7.79 3.56 22.64
C ALA A 15 -8.74 2.46 22.19
N SER A 16 -8.56 1.96 20.98
CA SER A 16 -9.28 0.81 20.48
C SER A 16 -8.38 -0.05 19.61
N TRP A 17 -8.70 -1.33 19.56
CA TRP A 17 -8.13 -2.28 18.63
C TRP A 17 -9.29 -3.02 17.96
N GLY A 18 -9.15 -3.31 16.67
CA GLY A 18 -10.14 -4.06 15.94
C GLY A 18 -9.54 -4.77 14.75
N GLN A 19 -10.18 -5.86 14.34
CA GLN A 19 -9.81 -6.64 13.18
C GLN A 19 -11.03 -6.79 12.27
N THR A 20 -10.81 -6.63 10.97
CA THR A 20 -11.79 -6.93 9.93
C THR A 20 -11.21 -7.98 9.00
N ILE A 21 -12.09 -8.86 8.51
CA ILE A 21 -11.77 -9.87 7.52
C ILE A 21 -12.67 -9.67 6.31
N LYS A 22 -12.13 -9.86 5.11
CA LYS A 22 -12.92 -9.85 3.88
C LYS A 22 -12.48 -10.97 2.95
N PRO A 23 -13.40 -11.56 2.17
CA PRO A 23 -13.04 -12.50 1.13
C PRO A 23 -11.98 -11.90 0.21
N ASN A 24 -11.08 -12.76 -0.25
CA ASN A 24 -10.00 -12.41 -1.15
C ASN A 24 -10.03 -13.41 -2.29
N GLY A 25 -9.90 -12.94 -3.53
CA GLY A 25 -10.02 -13.82 -4.70
C GLY A 25 -11.41 -14.43 -4.88
N SER A 26 -11.46 -15.48 -5.70
CA SER A 26 -12.66 -16.23 -6.10
C SER A 26 -12.45 -17.73 -5.87
N ILE A 27 -13.54 -18.50 -5.95
CA ILE A 27 -13.47 -19.96 -5.89
C ILE A 27 -12.57 -20.57 -6.99
N PHE A 28 -12.43 -19.89 -8.13
CA PHE A 28 -11.58 -20.33 -9.24
C PHE A 28 -10.09 -20.06 -8.98
N ASP A 29 -9.75 -19.10 -8.12
CA ASP A 29 -8.37 -18.90 -7.68
C ASP A 29 -7.89 -20.05 -6.78
N VAL A 30 -8.83 -20.75 -6.11
CA VAL A 30 -8.56 -21.87 -5.20
C VAL A 30 -8.56 -23.21 -5.95
N PHE A 31 -9.58 -23.46 -6.77
CA PHE A 31 -9.79 -24.77 -7.40
C PHE A 31 -9.50 -24.81 -8.89
N GLY A 32 -9.22 -23.67 -9.52
CA GLY A 32 -9.13 -23.58 -10.97
C GLY A 32 -10.48 -23.68 -11.66
N LYS A 33 -10.46 -23.65 -13.00
CA LYS A 33 -11.66 -23.81 -13.83
C LYS A 33 -11.33 -24.50 -15.14
N TYR A 34 -12.37 -25.06 -15.75
CA TYR A 34 -12.34 -25.48 -17.15
C TYR A 34 -12.88 -24.36 -18.03
N VAL A 35 -12.30 -24.22 -19.21
CA VAL A 35 -12.71 -23.28 -20.24
C VAL A 35 -12.94 -24.02 -21.55
N PHE A 36 -13.71 -23.42 -22.45
CA PHE A 36 -13.85 -23.94 -23.81
C PHE A 36 -12.52 -23.84 -24.53
N GLY A 37 -12.03 -24.99 -25.00
CA GLY A 37 -10.82 -25.07 -25.80
C GLY A 37 -11.11 -24.80 -27.28
N GLN A 38 -10.04 -24.82 -28.08
CA GLN A 38 -10.19 -24.83 -29.54
C GLN A 38 -10.92 -26.10 -29.97
N LYS A 39 -11.78 -25.98 -30.98
CA LYS A 39 -12.45 -27.15 -31.55
C LYS A 39 -11.42 -28.13 -32.11
N PHE A 40 -11.61 -29.41 -31.85
CA PHE A 40 -10.84 -30.47 -32.48
C PHE A 40 -11.80 -31.26 -33.37
N ASN A 41 -11.49 -31.40 -34.66
CA ASN A 41 -12.40 -32.02 -35.64
C ASN A 41 -13.84 -31.44 -35.63
N ASN A 42 -13.96 -30.12 -35.43
CA ASN A 42 -15.24 -29.40 -35.32
C ASN A 42 -16.09 -29.72 -34.08
N ASP A 43 -15.63 -30.61 -33.20
CA ASP A 43 -16.25 -30.88 -31.91
C ASP A 43 -15.78 -29.88 -30.84
N PRO A 44 -16.68 -29.43 -29.94
CA PRO A 44 -16.29 -28.59 -28.82
C PRO A 44 -15.40 -29.37 -27.85
N THR A 45 -14.37 -28.71 -27.32
CA THR A 45 -13.47 -29.27 -26.31
C THR A 45 -13.53 -28.46 -25.03
N TYR A 46 -13.24 -29.11 -23.91
CA TYR A 46 -13.04 -28.47 -22.60
C TYR A 46 -11.61 -28.70 -22.17
N VAL A 47 -10.93 -27.64 -21.76
CA VAL A 47 -9.54 -27.69 -21.30
C VAL A 47 -9.41 -27.00 -19.95
N ILE A 48 -8.37 -27.35 -19.21
CA ILE A 48 -8.02 -26.62 -17.98
C ILE A 48 -7.57 -25.22 -18.38
N ASP A 49 -7.98 -24.20 -17.61
CA ASP A 49 -7.42 -22.87 -17.75
C ASP A 49 -5.98 -22.84 -17.20
N PHE A 50 -5.00 -22.88 -18.10
CA PHE A 50 -3.57 -22.83 -17.76
C PHE A 50 -3.07 -21.39 -17.49
N ALA A 51 -3.94 -20.38 -17.53
CA ALA A 51 -3.51 -19.00 -17.29
C ALA A 51 -3.03 -18.75 -15.86
N THR A 52 -3.64 -19.40 -14.86
CA THR A 52 -3.29 -19.20 -13.44
C THR A 52 -3.30 -20.52 -12.68
N ILE A 53 -2.22 -20.80 -11.95
CA ILE A 53 -2.15 -21.93 -11.02
C ILE A 53 -3.18 -21.72 -9.90
N PRO A 54 -4.05 -22.72 -9.63
CA PRO A 54 -4.90 -22.72 -8.45
C PRO A 54 -4.08 -22.77 -7.17
N ASN A 55 -4.42 -21.92 -6.21
CA ASN A 55 -3.74 -21.82 -4.92
C ASN A 55 -4.70 -22.21 -3.79
N MET A 56 -4.51 -23.39 -3.22
CA MET A 56 -5.35 -23.91 -2.13
C MET A 56 -5.17 -23.15 -0.81
N ASP A 57 -4.06 -22.42 -0.64
CA ASP A 57 -3.73 -21.66 0.57
C ASP A 57 -4.27 -20.22 0.52
N PHE A 58 -5.34 -19.99 -0.23
CA PHE A 58 -5.92 -18.65 -0.40
C PHE A 58 -6.65 -18.18 0.87
N LEU A 59 -5.96 -17.35 1.65
CA LEU A 59 -6.50 -16.77 2.88
C LEU A 59 -7.31 -15.48 2.61
N PRO A 60 -8.37 -15.23 3.41
CA PRO A 60 -9.07 -13.95 3.37
C PRO A 60 -8.14 -12.81 3.82
N ARG A 61 -8.39 -11.61 3.28
CA ARG A 61 -7.62 -10.43 3.65
C ARG A 61 -7.97 -10.01 5.06
N GLN A 62 -6.96 -9.83 5.90
CA GLN A 62 -7.13 -9.40 7.28
C GLN A 62 -6.63 -7.97 7.43
N THR A 63 -7.35 -7.14 8.17
CA THR A 63 -6.94 -5.77 8.47
C THR A 63 -7.12 -5.50 9.94
N GLN A 64 -6.01 -5.28 10.64
CA GLN A 64 -5.96 -4.94 12.04
C GLN A 64 -5.72 -3.44 12.19
N LEU A 65 -6.45 -2.79 13.08
CA LEU A 65 -6.34 -1.37 13.37
C LEU A 65 -6.18 -1.15 14.86
N LEU A 66 -5.07 -0.53 15.25
CA LEU A 66 -4.88 0.08 16.55
C LEU A 66 -5.11 1.59 16.41
N HIS A 67 -6.05 2.12 17.18
CA HIS A 67 -6.43 3.52 17.17
C HIS A 67 -6.23 4.12 18.56
N PHE A 68 -5.55 5.26 18.62
CA PHE A 68 -5.38 6.07 19.82
C PHE A 68 -5.85 7.48 19.53
N GLN A 69 -6.59 8.06 20.46
CA GLN A 69 -7.12 9.41 20.35
C GLN A 69 -7.02 10.13 21.68
N GLN A 70 -6.54 11.36 21.63
CA GLN A 70 -6.51 12.28 22.75
C GLN A 70 -7.22 13.57 22.35
N ARG A 71 -8.08 14.07 23.24
CA ARG A 71 -8.70 15.38 23.10
C ARG A 71 -8.50 16.19 24.37
N GLY A 72 -8.12 17.45 24.22
CA GLY A 72 -7.95 18.41 25.30
C GLY A 72 -8.70 19.70 25.00
N PHE A 73 -9.44 20.18 25.99
CA PHE A 73 -10.17 21.45 25.93
C PHE A 73 -9.65 22.38 27.02
N PHE A 74 -9.19 23.57 26.63
CA PHE A 74 -8.49 24.51 27.49
C PHE A 74 -9.24 25.83 27.55
N ASN A 75 -9.58 26.27 28.76
CA ASN A 75 -10.29 27.53 29.04
C ASN A 75 -11.53 27.79 28.16
N ASN A 76 -12.14 26.73 27.66
CA ASN A 76 -13.21 26.75 26.66
C ASN A 76 -12.90 27.50 25.34
N ARG A 77 -11.64 27.84 25.11
CA ARG A 77 -11.17 28.66 23.99
C ARG A 77 -10.31 27.88 23.02
N LEU A 78 -9.63 26.83 23.46
CA LEU A 78 -8.79 26.00 22.61
C LEU A 78 -9.18 24.53 22.74
N ASN A 79 -9.39 23.88 21.61
CA ASN A 79 -9.60 22.44 21.49
C ASN A 79 -8.47 21.86 20.65
N VAL A 80 -7.84 20.80 21.17
CA VAL A 80 -6.82 20.03 20.46
C VAL A 80 -7.29 18.59 20.40
N GLU A 81 -7.31 18.01 19.22
CA GLU A 81 -7.52 16.59 19.00
C GLU A 81 -6.31 16.02 18.27
N TYR A 82 -5.79 14.92 18.79
CA TYR A 82 -4.75 14.13 18.16
C TYR A 82 -5.21 12.69 18.02
N ILE A 83 -5.04 12.13 16.83
CA ILE A 83 -5.37 10.75 16.50
C ILE A 83 -4.13 10.09 15.91
N TYR A 84 -3.83 8.90 16.41
CA TYR A 84 -2.83 8.01 15.86
C TYR A 84 -3.48 6.68 15.47
N MET A 85 -3.27 6.25 14.22
CA MET A 85 -3.73 4.97 13.72
C MET A 85 -2.55 4.15 13.20
N TYR A 86 -2.44 2.92 13.69
CA TYR A 86 -1.53 1.90 13.18
C TYR A 86 -2.36 0.78 12.56
N THR A 87 -2.23 0.59 11.24
CA THR A 87 -3.00 -0.40 10.51
C THR A 87 -2.08 -1.43 9.88
N THR A 88 -2.32 -2.71 10.14
CA THR A 88 -1.68 -3.82 9.42
C THR A 88 -2.69 -4.44 8.47
N ILE A 89 -2.30 -4.67 7.23
CA ILE A 89 -3.11 -5.33 6.21
C ILE A 89 -2.32 -6.56 5.76
N ASP A 90 -2.84 -7.72 6.09
CA ASP A 90 -2.23 -9.01 5.77
C ASP A 90 -3.02 -9.77 4.72
N ASN A 91 -2.38 -10.75 4.11
CA ASN A 91 -2.92 -11.57 3.03
C ASN A 91 -3.34 -10.74 1.81
N LEU A 92 -2.48 -9.82 1.38
CA LEU A 92 -2.67 -9.10 0.14
C LEU A 92 -2.34 -9.99 -1.04
N THR A 93 -3.21 -9.96 -2.03
CA THR A 93 -3.05 -10.72 -3.25
C THR A 93 -1.96 -10.11 -4.13
N LEU A 94 -0.96 -10.92 -4.48
CA LEU A 94 0.04 -10.59 -5.48
C LEU A 94 0.13 -11.75 -6.46
N GLY A 95 0.04 -11.45 -7.76
CA GLY A 95 0.29 -12.47 -8.76
C GLY A 95 1.69 -12.34 -9.34
N ILE A 96 2.30 -13.51 -9.51
CA ILE A 96 3.70 -13.70 -9.90
C ILE A 96 3.70 -14.46 -11.20
N ASP A 97 4.27 -13.86 -12.24
CA ASP A 97 4.38 -14.52 -13.53
C ASP A 97 5.47 -15.60 -13.44
N LEU A 98 5.14 -16.77 -13.97
CA LEU A 98 5.97 -17.95 -13.88
C LEU A 98 6.91 -18.03 -15.08
N ASN A 99 8.00 -18.78 -14.93
CA ASN A 99 8.88 -19.06 -16.07
C ASN A 99 8.16 -19.92 -17.12
N ASN A 100 8.63 -19.86 -18.36
CA ASN A 100 8.07 -20.60 -19.48
C ASN A 100 8.28 -22.14 -19.41
N THR A 101 8.99 -22.63 -18.39
CA THR A 101 9.12 -24.08 -18.14
C THR A 101 7.95 -24.63 -17.32
N ASN A 102 7.16 -23.76 -16.70
CA ASN A 102 5.92 -24.16 -16.03
C ASN A 102 4.79 -24.33 -17.05
N GLY A 103 3.91 -25.31 -16.84
CA GLY A 103 2.69 -25.51 -17.64
C GLY A 103 1.62 -24.43 -17.44
N PHE A 104 1.89 -23.42 -16.61
CA PHE A 104 0.99 -22.31 -16.29
C PHE A 104 1.73 -20.98 -16.43
N THR A 105 0.98 -19.92 -16.72
CA THR A 105 1.56 -18.58 -16.96
C THR A 105 1.86 -17.81 -15.67
N ARG A 106 1.05 -17.98 -14.62
CA ARG A 106 1.10 -17.16 -13.41
C ARG A 106 0.60 -17.93 -12.18
N ILE A 107 1.02 -17.55 -11.00
CA ILE A 107 0.40 -17.94 -9.72
C ILE A 107 -0.11 -16.71 -8.97
N THR A 108 -1.28 -16.81 -8.35
CA THR A 108 -1.81 -15.77 -7.48
C THR A 108 -1.60 -16.17 -6.02
N THR A 109 -0.75 -15.41 -5.32
CA THR A 109 -0.38 -15.63 -3.91
C THR A 109 -1.10 -14.63 -3.00
N VAL A 110 -1.16 -14.92 -1.70
CA VAL A 110 -1.72 -14.05 -0.67
C VAL A 110 -0.68 -13.75 0.41
N ASP A 111 0.57 -13.50 0.03
CA ASP A 111 1.68 -13.42 0.97
C ASP A 111 2.27 -12.00 1.10
N ALA A 112 1.60 -11.00 0.54
CA ALA A 112 2.00 -9.61 0.71
C ALA A 112 1.31 -8.96 1.93
N SER A 113 2.04 -8.08 2.62
CA SER A 113 1.49 -7.33 3.75
C SER A 113 1.90 -5.86 3.72
N LEU A 114 1.02 -4.99 4.20
CA LEU A 114 1.24 -3.55 4.32
C LEU A 114 1.05 -3.09 5.76
N VAL A 115 1.88 -2.15 6.18
CA VAL A 115 1.72 -1.40 7.42
C VAL A 115 1.48 0.06 7.09
N LYS A 116 0.46 0.66 7.70
CA LYS A 116 0.15 2.08 7.59
C LYS A 116 0.25 2.74 8.96
N ARG A 117 0.89 3.90 9.01
CA ARG A 117 0.99 4.76 10.19
C ARG A 117 0.41 6.12 9.83
N ASN A 118 -0.65 6.52 10.51
CA ASN A 118 -1.35 7.77 10.25
C ASN A 118 -1.41 8.60 11.52
N HIS A 119 -0.98 9.85 11.41
CA HIS A 119 -1.10 10.86 12.44
C HIS A 119 -2.04 11.95 11.95
N LEU A 120 -3.05 12.29 12.73
CA LEU A 120 -3.99 13.37 12.45
C LEU A 120 -4.02 14.30 13.65
N ILE A 121 -3.99 15.60 13.39
CA ILE A 121 -4.14 16.63 14.41
C ILE A 121 -5.17 17.65 13.95
N THR A 122 -6.04 18.04 14.87
CA THR A 122 -7.04 19.09 14.67
C THR A 122 -6.91 20.10 15.80
N LEU A 123 -6.83 21.37 15.44
CA LEU A 123 -6.78 22.50 16.35
C LEU A 123 -7.98 23.40 16.08
N THR A 124 -8.73 23.73 17.12
CA THR A 124 -9.81 24.72 17.02
C THR A 124 -9.66 25.74 18.14
N ALA A 125 -9.53 27.01 17.78
CA ALA A 125 -9.34 28.11 18.71
C ALA A 125 -10.46 29.15 18.57
N ARG A 126 -10.79 29.82 19.67
CA ARG A 126 -11.68 30.99 19.72
C ARG A 126 -10.90 32.19 20.25
N PRO A 127 -10.03 32.81 19.42
CA PRO A 127 -9.11 33.84 19.89
C PRO A 127 -9.80 35.14 20.28
N ILE A 128 -10.94 35.47 19.64
CA ILE A 128 -11.71 36.70 19.91
C ILE A 128 -13.11 36.31 20.36
N ASP A 129 -13.48 36.76 21.56
CA ASP A 129 -14.83 36.66 22.13
C ASP A 129 -15.05 37.91 23.00
N VAL A 130 -15.24 39.06 22.33
CA VAL A 130 -15.39 40.38 22.99
C VAL A 130 -16.59 41.10 22.39
N GLY A 131 -17.56 41.48 23.24
CA GLY A 131 -18.79 42.15 22.83
C GLY A 131 -19.60 41.31 21.83
N ASN A 132 -19.75 41.82 20.61
CA ASN A 132 -20.53 41.18 19.54
C ASN A 132 -19.67 40.41 18.53
N ILE A 133 -18.34 40.40 18.67
CA ILE A 133 -17.43 39.78 17.70
C ILE A 133 -16.90 38.46 18.29
N ARG A 134 -17.16 37.37 17.56
CA ARG A 134 -16.67 36.02 17.90
C ARG A 134 -15.98 35.39 16.70
N TRP A 135 -14.70 35.07 16.85
CA TRP A 135 -13.94 34.36 15.82
C TRP A 135 -13.65 32.94 16.27
N THR A 136 -13.91 31.98 15.38
CA THR A 136 -13.48 30.59 15.55
C THR A 136 -12.55 30.25 14.39
N VAL A 137 -11.34 29.80 14.70
CA VAL A 137 -10.32 29.39 13.74
C VAL A 137 -10.08 27.90 13.92
N SER A 138 -10.09 27.14 12.83
CA SER A 138 -9.78 25.71 12.86
C SER A 138 -8.72 25.34 11.83
N ALA A 139 -7.78 24.50 12.21
CA ALA A 139 -6.78 23.92 11.34
C ALA A 139 -6.73 22.40 11.54
N ASN A 140 -6.49 21.66 10.47
CA ASN A 140 -6.24 20.23 10.51
C ASN A 140 -4.96 19.90 9.74
N GLY A 141 -4.29 18.84 10.16
CA GLY A 141 -3.09 18.33 9.50
C GLY A 141 -3.03 16.82 9.63
N SER A 142 -2.51 16.16 8.59
CA SER A 142 -2.30 14.72 8.62
C SER A 142 -0.99 14.30 7.95
N ILE A 143 -0.38 13.24 8.48
CA ILE A 143 0.80 12.60 7.91
C ILE A 143 0.53 11.10 7.86
N ASN A 144 0.63 10.54 6.66
CA ASN A 144 0.36 9.13 6.40
C ASN A 144 1.61 8.48 5.81
N ARG A 145 2.02 7.34 6.37
CA ARG A 145 3.13 6.54 5.86
C ARG A 145 2.66 5.12 5.63
N THR A 146 2.85 4.63 4.41
CA THR A 146 2.58 3.23 4.05
C THR A 146 3.91 2.53 3.78
N ILE A 147 4.06 1.32 4.32
CA ILE A 147 5.27 0.51 4.26
C ILE A 147 4.87 -0.90 3.81
N LEU A 148 5.58 -1.44 2.81
CA LEU A 148 5.50 -2.84 2.44
C LEU A 148 6.25 -3.69 3.47
N ALA A 149 5.52 -4.51 4.19
CA ALA A 149 6.04 -5.30 5.31
C ALA A 149 6.48 -6.70 4.89
N GLN A 150 5.78 -7.29 3.91
CA GLN A 150 6.06 -8.63 3.41
C GLN A 150 5.79 -8.73 1.91
N LEU A 151 6.56 -9.58 1.25
CA LEU A 151 6.39 -10.02 -0.12
C LEU A 151 6.44 -11.55 -0.15
N PRO A 152 5.85 -12.19 -1.17
CA PRO A 152 5.86 -13.64 -1.31
C PRO A 152 7.29 -14.22 -1.38
N GLU A 153 7.42 -15.49 -0.98
CA GLU A 153 8.66 -16.28 -1.09
C GLU A 153 9.91 -15.64 -0.44
N GLY A 154 9.73 -14.74 0.52
CA GLY A 154 10.85 -14.03 1.16
C GLY A 154 11.56 -13.05 0.21
N MET A 155 10.94 -12.69 -0.92
CA MET A 155 11.46 -11.69 -1.84
C MET A 155 11.66 -10.35 -1.13
N ARG A 156 12.77 -9.68 -1.42
CA ARG A 156 13.03 -8.32 -0.91
C ARG A 156 12.53 -7.23 -1.84
N GLU A 157 12.39 -7.59 -3.11
CA GLU A 157 12.04 -6.71 -4.21
C GLU A 157 11.21 -7.49 -5.22
N PHE A 158 10.15 -6.86 -5.71
CA PHE A 158 9.33 -7.39 -6.79
C PHE A 158 9.10 -6.28 -7.81
N VAL A 159 9.54 -6.51 -9.05
CA VAL A 159 9.39 -5.56 -10.16
C VAL A 159 8.10 -5.89 -10.87
N LYS A 160 7.17 -4.94 -10.88
CA LYS A 160 5.95 -5.04 -11.67
C LYS A 160 6.11 -4.18 -12.93
N THR A 161 6.25 -4.85 -14.06
CA THR A 161 6.42 -4.22 -15.38
C THR A 161 5.11 -3.68 -15.95
N ASP A 162 3.96 -4.16 -15.45
CA ASP A 162 2.65 -3.85 -16.01
C ASP A 162 1.94 -2.68 -15.31
N PHE A 163 2.69 -1.82 -14.62
CA PHE A 163 2.15 -0.56 -14.09
C PHE A 163 2.21 0.50 -15.20
N GLY A 164 1.08 0.77 -15.86
CA GLY A 164 1.03 1.77 -16.93
C GLY A 164 -0.37 2.27 -17.23
N ASP A 165 -0.44 3.54 -17.61
CA ASP A 165 -1.56 4.15 -18.33
C ASP A 165 -1.13 4.33 -19.80
N ALA A 166 -2.03 4.09 -20.74
CA ALA A 166 -1.86 4.33 -22.18
C ALA A 166 -0.48 3.99 -22.81
N ASN A 167 -0.13 2.70 -22.90
CA ASN A 167 0.99 2.16 -23.73
C ASN A 167 2.43 2.45 -23.27
N GLN A 168 2.67 2.95 -22.05
CA GLN A 168 4.03 3.00 -21.49
C GLN A 168 4.11 2.25 -20.16
N ALA A 169 4.84 1.14 -20.17
CA ALA A 169 5.22 0.40 -18.98
C ALA A 169 6.27 1.22 -18.22
N VAL A 170 5.84 1.92 -17.16
CA VAL A 170 6.79 2.49 -16.20
C VAL A 170 7.03 1.41 -15.15
N PRO A 171 8.24 0.82 -15.08
CA PRO A 171 8.47 -0.25 -14.11
C PRO A 171 8.31 0.30 -12.70
N VAL A 172 7.34 -0.27 -11.97
CA VAL A 172 7.12 0.03 -10.56
C VAL A 172 7.71 -1.12 -9.76
N VAL A 173 8.49 -0.77 -8.76
CA VAL A 173 9.14 -1.71 -7.89
C VAL A 173 8.50 -1.66 -6.51
N MET A 174 8.15 -2.83 -6.02
CA MET A 174 7.73 -3.08 -4.65
C MET A 174 8.97 -3.50 -3.85
N ARG A 175 9.39 -2.70 -2.86
CA ARG A 175 10.54 -3.03 -1.99
C ARG A 175 10.10 -3.09 -0.54
N LEU A 176 10.57 -4.12 0.17
CA LEU A 176 10.35 -4.24 1.61
C LEU A 176 10.88 -3.00 2.36
N GLY A 177 10.14 -2.57 3.38
CA GLY A 177 10.49 -1.44 4.23
C GLY A 177 10.29 -0.06 3.59
N ARG A 178 9.80 0.02 2.34
CA ARG A 178 9.49 1.27 1.64
C ARG A 178 8.01 1.36 1.28
N ASN A 179 7.61 2.48 0.68
CA ASN A 179 6.27 2.59 0.08
C ASN A 179 6.07 1.45 -0.93
N GLN A 180 4.85 0.90 -0.96
CA GLN A 180 4.46 -0.23 -1.81
C GLN A 180 4.75 0.00 -3.30
N PHE A 181 4.76 1.26 -3.75
CA PHE A 181 5.08 1.62 -5.12
C PHE A 181 6.25 2.60 -5.13
N SER A 182 7.31 2.25 -5.85
CA SER A 182 8.44 3.12 -6.13
C SER A 182 8.73 3.04 -7.63
N ASN A 183 8.87 4.19 -8.29
CA ASN A 183 9.25 4.20 -9.70
C ASN A 183 10.71 3.77 -9.85
N LEU A 184 10.98 2.90 -10.82
CA LEU A 184 12.33 2.58 -11.27
C LEU A 184 12.61 3.38 -12.53
N MET A 185 13.57 4.29 -12.45
CA MET A 185 13.95 5.16 -13.56
C MET A 185 15.46 5.22 -13.67
N TYR A 186 15.95 5.37 -14.90
CA TYR A 186 17.33 5.74 -15.13
C TYR A 186 17.57 7.17 -14.60
N ARG A 187 18.72 7.37 -13.95
CA ARG A 187 19.17 8.70 -13.55
C ARG A 187 19.97 9.29 -14.70
N THR A 188 19.49 10.38 -15.28
CA THR A 188 20.23 11.14 -16.29
C THR A 188 21.22 12.05 -15.57
N GLU A 189 22.52 11.85 -15.78
CA GLU A 189 23.59 12.66 -15.17
C GLU A 189 23.90 13.95 -15.97
N GLY A 190 23.01 14.34 -16.88
CA GLY A 190 23.18 15.49 -17.78
C GLY A 190 23.68 15.09 -19.16
N PHE A 191 24.20 16.07 -19.89
CA PHE A 191 24.82 15.87 -21.21
C PHE A 191 26.34 15.78 -21.05
N TYR A 192 26.99 14.94 -21.86
CA TYR A 192 28.44 14.94 -21.96
C TYR A 192 28.90 16.26 -22.60
N ALA A 193 29.78 16.99 -21.91
CA ALA A 193 30.26 18.28 -22.37
C ALA A 193 31.36 18.14 -23.43
N ASN A 194 32.16 17.08 -23.34
CA ASN A 194 33.25 16.78 -24.26
C ASN A 194 33.18 15.34 -24.75
N ASP A 195 33.75 15.07 -25.92
CA ASP A 195 33.81 13.73 -26.53
C ASP A 195 34.55 12.70 -25.65
N THR A 196 35.48 13.16 -24.79
CA THR A 196 36.20 12.31 -23.83
C THR A 196 35.32 11.79 -22.69
N ASP A 197 34.20 12.46 -22.43
CA ASP A 197 33.29 12.12 -21.33
C ASP A 197 32.29 11.02 -21.74
N VAL A 198 32.19 10.73 -23.04
CA VAL A 198 31.35 9.65 -23.56
C VAL A 198 32.02 8.31 -23.23
N PRO A 199 31.40 7.43 -22.42
CA PRO A 199 31.99 6.15 -22.07
C PRO A 199 32.09 5.26 -23.31
N VAL A 200 33.31 5.11 -23.85
CA VAL A 200 33.60 4.15 -24.92
C VAL A 200 33.57 2.73 -24.34
N LYS A 201 32.61 1.92 -24.78
CA LYS A 201 32.62 0.48 -24.49
C LYS A 201 33.82 -0.13 -25.21
N SER A 202 34.86 -0.51 -24.46
CA SER A 202 35.95 -1.33 -24.99
C SER A 202 35.41 -2.73 -25.28
N CYS A 203 34.87 -2.92 -26.47
CA CYS A 203 34.55 -4.25 -26.97
C CYS A 203 35.86 -4.92 -27.41
N TYR A 204 36.15 -6.08 -26.80
CA TYR A 204 37.06 -7.12 -27.28
C TYR A 204 38.56 -6.79 -27.35
N ARG A 205 39.31 -7.30 -26.36
CA ARG A 205 40.68 -7.77 -26.57
C ARG A 205 40.66 -9.30 -26.45
N VAL A 206 40.41 -9.97 -27.57
CA VAL A 206 40.71 -11.40 -27.70
C VAL A 206 42.19 -11.48 -28.03
N SER A 207 42.96 -12.00 -27.07
CA SER A 207 44.29 -12.56 -27.32
C SER A 207 44.16 -13.91 -28.01
#